data_AF-A0A842Q4L0-F1
#
_entry.id   AF-A0A842Q4L0-F1
#
_cell.length_a   1.000
_cell.length_b   1.000
_cell.length_c   1.000
_cell.angle_alpha   90.00
_cell.angle_beta   90.00
_cell.angle_gamma   90.00
#
_symmetry.space_group_name_H-M   'P 1'
#
loop_
_entity.id
_entity.type
_entity.pdbx_description
1 polymer ?
#
loop_
_entity_poly.entity_id
_entity_poly.type
_entity_poly.pdbx_seq_one_letter_code
_entity_poly.pdbx_strand_id
1 'polypeptide(L)' 'NASAWEKRQHKRYGKITNTCRSIDYDIKHGVTNEEVLSLLQKVRNHSSFSSLRENEGSIERLEEVEKYFVPSKSKGW' A
#
# COMPACT_ATOMS: atom_id res chain seq x y z
N ASN A 1 -17.70 17.37 -5.00
CA ASN A 1 -16.61 18.37 -4.87
C ASN A 1 -15.89 18.16 -3.55
N ALA A 2 -14.61 17.79 -3.57
CA ALA A 2 -13.82 17.63 -2.34
C ALA A 2 -13.46 19.00 -1.72
N SER A 3 -13.55 19.10 -0.40
CA SER A 3 -13.14 20.23 0.41
C SER A 3 -11.64 20.52 0.31
N ALA A 4 -11.23 21.72 0.71
CA ALA A 4 -9.82 22.09 0.76
C ALA A 4 -9.01 21.18 1.71
N TRP A 5 -9.65 20.68 2.78
CA TRP A 5 -9.02 19.75 3.72
C TRP A 5 -8.81 18.38 3.06
N GLU A 6 -9.83 17.83 2.39
CA GLU A 6 -9.71 16.55 1.67
C GLU A 6 -8.64 16.62 0.58
N LYS A 7 -8.56 17.74 -0.16
CA LYS A 7 -7.50 17.96 -1.15
C LYS A 7 -6.10 17.98 -0.52
N ARG A 8 -5.95 18.60 0.66
CA ARG A 8 -4.67 18.62 1.40
C ARG A 8 -4.30 17.23 1.93
N GLN A 9 -5.26 16.48 2.48
CA GLN A 9 -5.07 15.11 2.94
C GLN A 9 -4.68 14.19 1.78
N HIS A 10 -5.39 14.28 0.66
CA HIS A 10 -5.06 13.52 -0.55
C HIS A 10 -3.64 13.83 -1.05
N LYS A 11 -3.22 15.11 -1.05
CA LYS A 11 -1.84 15.48 -1.39
C LYS A 11 -0.81 14.91 -0.42
N ARG A 12 -1.13 14.86 0.88
CA ARG A 12 -0.22 14.44 1.95
C ARG A 12 -0.13 12.94 2.13
N TYR A 13 -1.20 12.19 1.87
CA TYR A 13 -1.28 10.74 2.15
C TYR A 13 -1.71 9.91 0.94
N GLY A 14 -2.40 10.50 -0.04
CA GLY A 14 -2.93 9.79 -1.20
C GLY A 14 -1.89 9.41 -2.26
N LYS A 15 -0.61 9.76 -2.06
CA LYS A 15 0.48 9.32 -2.95
C LYS A 15 1.03 7.99 -2.49
N ILE A 16 1.21 7.05 -3.42
CA ILE A 16 1.81 5.73 -3.19
C ILE A 16 3.16 5.85 -2.49
N THR A 17 3.99 6.82 -2.89
CA THR A 17 5.29 7.08 -2.26
C THR A 17 5.20 7.39 -0.77
N ASN A 18 4.12 8.04 -0.31
CA ASN A 18 3.93 8.30 1.12
C ASN A 18 3.41 7.07 1.85
N THR A 19 2.60 6.24 1.19
CA THR A 19 2.17 4.93 1.71
C THR A 19 3.37 4.01 1.90
N CYS A 20 4.24 3.89 0.89
CA CYS A 20 5.47 3.09 1.00
C CYS A 20 6.37 3.60 2.13
N ARG A 21 6.57 4.92 2.26
CA ARG A 21 7.38 5.48 3.36
C ARG A 21 6.83 5.15 4.75
N SER A 22 5.51 5.14 4.92
CA SER A 22 4.90 4.75 6.19
C SER A 22 5.17 3.28 6.50
N ILE A 23 5.00 2.40 5.52
CA ILE A 23 5.30 0.98 5.67
C ILE A 23 6.80 0.76 5.93
N ASP A 24 7.70 1.47 5.24
CA ASP A 24 9.15 1.43 5.50
C ASP A 24 9.50 1.81 6.94
N TYR A 25 8.78 2.79 7.49
CA TYR A 25 8.94 3.19 8.88
C TYR A 25 8.54 2.05 9.82
N ASP A 26 7.39 1.43 9.58
CA ASP A 26 6.94 0.27 10.36
C ASP A 26 7.93 -0.90 10.26
N ILE A 27 8.49 -1.14 9.07
CA ILE A 27 9.53 -2.17 8.86
C ILE A 27 10.78 -1.85 9.68
N LYS A 28 11.24 -0.59 9.69
CA LYS A 28 12.37 -0.17 10.54
C LYS A 28 12.09 -0.37 12.03
N HIS A 29 10.83 -0.41 12.43
CA HIS A 29 10.40 -0.60 13.81
C HIS A 29 9.98 -2.04 14.15
N GLY A 30 10.24 -3.00 13.26
CA GLY A 30 10.12 -4.43 13.55
C GLY A 30 9.04 -5.17 12.76
N VAL A 31 8.30 -4.48 11.89
CA VAL A 31 7.40 -5.17 10.94
C VAL A 31 8.22 -5.87 9.86
N THR A 32 7.81 -7.07 9.49
CA THR A 32 8.46 -7.87 8.45
C THR A 32 7.83 -7.63 7.07
N ASN A 33 8.60 -7.85 6.00
CA ASN A 33 8.05 -7.79 4.64
C ASN A 33 6.94 -8.83 4.44
N GLU A 34 7.06 -9.99 5.07
CA GLU A 34 6.05 -11.05 5.05
C GLU A 34 4.71 -10.60 5.66
N GLU A 35 4.74 -9.88 6.78
CA GLU A 35 3.54 -9.30 7.40
C GLU A 35 2.88 -8.24 6.51
N VAL A 36 3.69 -7.38 5.87
CA VAL A 36 3.19 -6.40 4.90
C VAL A 36 2.52 -7.10 3.74
N LEU A 37 3.17 -8.08 3.11
CA LEU A 37 2.61 -8.83 1.98
C LEU A 37 1.35 -9.60 2.37
N SER A 38 1.31 -10.19 3.56
CA SER A 38 0.13 -10.87 4.11
C SER A 38 -1.05 -9.90 4.28
N LEU A 39 -0.79 -8.69 4.78
CA LEU A 39 -1.80 -7.64 4.88
C LEU A 39 -2.32 -7.22 3.50
N LEU A 40 -1.44 -6.99 2.52
CA LEU A 40 -1.83 -6.61 1.16
C LEU A 40 -2.70 -7.71 0.51
N GLN A 41 -2.34 -8.98 0.69
CA GLN A 41 -3.14 -10.13 0.24
C GLN A 41 -4.49 -10.21 0.95
N LYS A 42 -4.55 -9.89 2.25
CA LYS A 42 -5.80 -9.82 2.99
C LYS A 42 -6.70 -8.70 2.46
N VAL A 43 -6.16 -7.51 2.19
CA VAL A 43 -6.90 -6.40 1.56
C VAL A 43 -7.42 -6.80 0.18
N ARG A 44 -6.61 -7.55 -0.58
CA ARG A 44 -6.96 -8.02 -1.91
C ARG A 44 -8.11 -9.02 -1.92
N ASN A 45 -8.17 -9.92 -0.95
CA ASN A 45 -9.05 -11.10 -1.03
C ASN A 45 -10.18 -11.10 0.01
N HIS A 46 -9.97 -10.55 1.20
CA HIS A 46 -10.93 -10.66 2.30
C HIS A 46 -12.16 -9.75 2.09
N SER A 47 -13.36 -10.28 2.37
CA SER A 47 -14.64 -9.60 2.13
C SER A 47 -14.79 -8.29 2.91
N SER A 48 -14.19 -8.18 4.10
CA SER A 48 -14.17 -6.95 4.90
C SER A 48 -13.55 -5.74 4.20
N PHE A 49 -12.77 -5.95 3.14
CA PHE A 49 -12.16 -4.88 2.34
C PHE A 49 -12.80 -4.73 0.96
N SER A 50 -13.95 -5.36 0.72
CA SER A 50 -14.67 -5.28 -0.56
C SER A 50 -14.92 -3.85 -1.02
N SER A 51 -15.35 -2.97 -0.12
CA SER A 51 -15.57 -1.55 -0.40
C SER A 51 -14.32 -0.78 -0.85
N LEU A 52 -13.13 -1.20 -0.41
CA LEU A 52 -11.87 -0.58 -0.87
C LEU A 52 -11.55 -0.94 -2.32
N ARG A 53 -11.98 -2.14 -2.76
CA ARG A 53 -11.76 -2.67 -4.11
C ARG A 53 -12.75 -2.11 -5.14
N GLU A 54 -13.88 -1.57 -4.69
CA GLU A 54 -14.88 -0.93 -5.56
C GLU A 54 -14.37 0.37 -6.20
N ASN A 55 -13.35 1.00 -5.60
CA ASN A 55 -12.74 2.19 -6.17
C ASN A 55 -11.95 1.85 -7.44
N GLU A 56 -12.12 2.67 -8.47
CA GLU A 56 -11.36 2.57 -9.72
C GLU A 56 -9.84 2.67 -9.44
N GLY A 57 -9.07 1.81 -10.12
CA GLY A 57 -7.62 1.71 -9.96
C GLY A 57 -7.15 1.31 -8.55
N SER A 58 -8.02 0.82 -7.67
CA SER A 58 -7.64 0.37 -6.32
C SER A 58 -6.70 -0.84 -6.36
N ILE A 59 -7.00 -1.80 -7.24
CA ILE A 59 -6.20 -3.02 -7.44
C ILE A 59 -4.82 -2.71 -8.02
N GLU A 60 -4.74 -1.84 -9.04
CA GLU A 60 -3.48 -1.42 -9.65
C GLU A 60 -2.55 -0.73 -8.64
N ARG A 61 -3.11 0.17 -7.82
CA ARG A 61 -2.36 0.83 -6.74
C ARG A 61 -1.89 -0.16 -5.67
N LEU A 62 -2.71 -1.15 -5.34
CA LEU A 62 -2.35 -2.21 -4.41
C LEU A 62 -1.17 -3.05 -4.95
N GLU A 63 -1.17 -3.37 -6.24
CA GLU A 63 -0.06 -4.06 -6.92
C GLU A 63 1.21 -3.22 -6.96
N GLU A 64 1.11 -1.90 -7.14
CA GLU A 64 2.28 -1.01 -7.12
C GLU A 64 2.95 -1.01 -5.74
N VAL A 65 2.15 -0.99 -4.66
CA VAL A 65 2.65 -1.13 -3.29
C VAL A 65 3.27 -2.51 -3.08
N GLU A 66 2.61 -3.58 -3.52
CA GLU A 66 3.13 -4.95 -3.40
C GLU A 66 4.49 -5.09 -4.10
N LYS A 67 4.64 -4.60 -5.33
CA LYS A 67 5.91 -4.61 -6.08
C LYS A 67 7.06 -3.89 -5.36
N TYR A 68 6.76 -2.87 -4.55
CA TYR A 68 7.76 -2.14 -3.78
C TYR A 68 8.36 -3.00 -2.66
N PHE A 69 7.55 -3.85 -2.03
CA PHE A 69 7.93 -4.67 -0.86
C PHE A 69 8.23 -6.13 -1.19
N VAL A 70 7.87 -6.60 -2.39
CA VAL A 70 8.33 -7.90 -2.87
C VAL A 70 9.87 -7.86 -2.96
N PRO A 71 10.59 -8.74 -2.25
CA PRO A 71 12.04 -8.79 -2.35
C PRO A 71 12.40 -8.99 -3.81
N SER A 72 13.19 -8.09 -4.39
CA SER A 72 13.81 -8.38 -5.68
C SER A 72 14.60 -9.66 -5.45
N LYS A 73 14.22 -10.77 -6.11
CA LYS A 73 15.07 -11.97 -6.10
C LYS A 73 16.46 -11.46 -6.44
N SER A 74 17.39 -11.58 -5.49
CA SER A 74 18.76 -11.15 -5.66
C SER A 74 19.20 -11.62 -7.04
N LYS A 75 19.64 -10.69 -7.90
CA LYS A 75 20.45 -11.07 -9.03
C LYS A 75 21.70 -11.71 -8.41
N GLY A 76 21.66 -13.03 -8.27
CA GLY A 76 22.84 -13.82 -7.99
C GLY A 76 23.80 -13.58 -9.13
N TRP A 77 24.87 -12.85 -8.84
CA TRP A 77 26.08 -12.78 -9.63
C TRP A 77 27.15 -13.49 -8.82
#